data_AF-A0A7S3V7V7-F1
#
_entry.id   AF-A0A7S3V7V7-F1
#
_cell.length_a   1.000
_cell.length_b   1.000
_cell.length_c   1.000
_cell.angle_alpha   90.00
_cell.angle_beta   90.00
_cell.angle_gamma   90.00
#
_symmetry.space_group_name_H-M   'P 1'
#
loop_
_entity.id
_entity.type
_entity.pdbx_description
1 polymer ?
#
loop_
_entity_poly.entity_id
_entity_poly.type
_entity_poly.pdbx_seq_one_letter_code
_entity_poly.pdbx_strand_id
1 'polypeptide(L)'
;MPPRAPDALRDDIIKTNAIPLSDKVNDGAVERDCLNNSSEMQNHMKNHRVFLAFVSAVIATAAAAWVEMYSSQMYGVDHASFNRLIWIPVAVIAVAVPLVLIKFGKPKPAIAVSLQKDPNSTTKTKRDPTRKISWKELKEHTTEDDSWIALHGKVYDISKFAKVHPGGGVISEYAGRNASDEFEAFHTPRVRRRLPAFCIGTLVDAPAELPSTRDYRQLRTKLWEKGWFEADLSYFVWKDILALSILMVGVYSMASGESAWVRMVLGGVAVGLAIQQIAFVAHDAGHRGIFHPQPGGGINWAGWFHGTLCFGVSIEMWSDEHSRHHAYTMRPREDPQFNYL
;
A
#
# COMPACT_ATOMS: atom_id res chain seq x y z
N MET A 1 -20.75 -7.36 -29.75
CA MET A 1 -19.46 -6.78 -29.33
C MET A 1 -19.20 -5.56 -30.20
N PRO A 2 -18.94 -4.38 -29.62
CA PRO A 2 -18.50 -3.24 -30.43
C PRO A 2 -17.08 -3.51 -31.00
N PRO A 3 -16.74 -2.94 -32.18
CA PRO A 3 -15.47 -3.19 -32.84
C PRO A 3 -14.29 -2.59 -32.05
N ARG A 4 -13.17 -3.31 -32.05
CA ARG A 4 -11.90 -2.90 -31.43
C ARG A 4 -11.39 -1.64 -32.13
N ALA A 5 -10.97 -0.63 -31.36
CA ALA A 5 -10.40 0.60 -31.92
C ALA A 5 -9.10 0.32 -32.70
N PRO A 6 -8.75 1.10 -33.73
CA PRO A 6 -7.59 0.85 -34.58
C PRO A 6 -6.26 1.06 -33.86
N ASP A 7 -5.26 0.23 -34.18
CA ASP A 7 -3.93 0.18 -33.55
C ASP A 7 -3.12 1.50 -33.63
N ALA A 8 -3.51 2.45 -34.47
CA ALA A 8 -2.82 3.73 -34.66
C ALA A 8 -2.77 4.61 -33.39
N LEU A 9 -3.73 4.48 -32.47
CA LEU A 9 -3.73 5.28 -31.23
C LEU A 9 -2.65 4.83 -30.22
N ARG A 10 -2.15 3.60 -30.36
CA ARG A 10 -1.15 3.01 -29.46
C ARG A 10 0.25 3.52 -29.76
N ASP A 11 0.57 3.73 -31.02
CA ASP A 11 1.91 4.14 -31.47
C ASP A 11 2.21 5.63 -31.21
N ASP A 12 1.18 6.47 -31.19
CA ASP A 12 1.33 7.91 -30.89
C ASP A 12 1.60 8.16 -29.40
N ILE A 13 1.01 7.37 -28.50
CA ILE A 13 1.24 7.48 -27.04
C ILE A 13 2.68 7.10 -26.67
N ILE A 14 3.27 6.12 -27.37
CA ILE A 14 4.65 5.67 -27.12
C ILE A 14 5.66 6.71 -27.60
N LYS A 15 5.38 7.43 -28.68
CA LYS A 15 6.31 8.44 -29.25
C LYS A 15 6.31 9.77 -28.48
N THR A 16 5.22 10.17 -27.84
CA THR A 16 5.16 11.45 -27.11
C THR A 16 5.73 11.41 -25.70
N ASN A 17 6.00 10.22 -25.13
CA ASN A 17 6.48 10.04 -23.76
C ASN A 17 7.92 9.52 -23.63
N ALA A 18 8.67 9.40 -24.73
CA ALA A 18 10.07 9.00 -24.66
C ALA A 18 10.95 10.17 -24.16
N ILE A 19 11.40 10.10 -22.91
CA ILE A 19 12.41 11.02 -22.35
C ILE A 19 13.80 10.57 -22.85
N PRO A 20 14.68 11.49 -23.31
CA PRO A 20 16.07 11.15 -23.59
C PRO A 20 16.80 10.86 -22.27
N LEU A 21 17.39 9.66 -22.15
CA LEU A 21 18.26 9.31 -21.04
C LEU A 21 19.49 10.23 -21.06
N SER A 22 19.63 11.11 -20.06
CA SER A 22 20.85 11.88 -19.87
C SER A 22 21.78 11.17 -18.88
N ASP A 23 22.96 10.78 -19.36
CA ASP A 23 24.01 10.02 -18.67
C ASP A 23 24.75 10.80 -17.55
N LYS A 24 24.04 11.40 -16.59
CA LYS A 24 24.67 12.02 -15.42
C LYS A 24 23.91 11.71 -14.14
N VAL A 25 24.03 10.47 -13.69
CA VAL A 25 23.76 10.12 -12.29
C VAL A 25 24.98 10.55 -11.47
N ASN A 26 24.76 11.36 -10.44
CA ASN A 26 25.78 11.88 -9.55
C ASN A 26 25.99 10.86 -8.42
N ASP A 27 27.08 10.09 -8.48
CA ASP A 27 27.33 8.92 -7.62
C ASP A 27 27.29 9.24 -6.10
N GLY A 28 27.54 10.50 -5.70
CA GLY A 28 27.48 10.94 -4.30
C GLY A 28 26.07 11.19 -3.72
N ALA A 29 25.01 11.15 -4.55
CA ALA A 29 23.62 11.14 -4.08
C ALA A 29 23.17 9.72 -3.74
N VAL A 30 23.56 8.75 -4.58
CA VAL A 30 23.29 7.32 -4.40
C VAL A 30 23.91 6.80 -3.09
N GLU A 31 25.12 7.23 -2.75
CA GLU A 31 25.81 6.77 -1.54
C GLU A 31 25.16 7.29 -0.23
N ARG A 32 24.56 8.49 -0.25
CA ARG A 32 23.83 9.05 0.90
C ARG A 32 22.43 8.46 1.07
N ASP A 33 21.76 8.13 -0.03
CA ASP A 33 20.50 7.36 0.00
C ASP A 33 20.71 5.95 0.54
N CYS A 34 21.81 5.29 0.19
CA CYS A 34 22.20 3.99 0.75
C CYS A 34 22.42 4.04 2.27
N LEU A 35 23.00 5.12 2.80
CA LEU A 35 23.28 5.27 4.23
C LEU A 35 22.03 5.63 5.05
N ASN A 36 21.11 6.46 4.53
CA ASN A 36 19.83 6.71 5.21
C ASN A 36 18.91 5.48 5.17
N ASN A 37 18.87 4.78 4.03
CA ASN A 37 18.24 3.46 3.93
C ASN A 37 18.87 2.46 4.90
N SER A 38 20.14 2.57 5.29
CA SER A 38 20.76 1.63 6.23
C SER A 38 20.14 1.68 7.63
N SER A 39 19.67 2.85 8.09
CA SER A 39 19.07 3.00 9.43
C SER A 39 17.61 2.51 9.48
N GLU A 40 16.83 2.80 8.43
CA GLU A 40 15.49 2.24 8.25
C GLU A 40 15.56 0.74 7.95
N MET A 41 16.52 0.28 7.15
CA MET A 41 16.78 -1.14 6.88
C MET A 41 17.27 -1.87 8.13
N GLN A 42 18.02 -1.24 9.05
CA GLN A 42 18.37 -1.86 10.33
C GLN A 42 17.17 -2.01 11.27
N ASN A 43 16.26 -1.03 11.30
CA ASN A 43 15.00 -1.16 12.05
C ASN A 43 14.04 -2.17 11.39
N HIS A 44 13.98 -2.19 10.05
CA HIS A 44 13.27 -3.18 9.26
C HIS A 44 13.82 -4.58 9.52
N MET A 45 15.14 -4.77 9.55
CA MET A 45 15.79 -6.04 9.88
C MET A 45 15.53 -6.47 11.33
N LYS A 46 15.43 -5.57 12.30
CA LYS A 46 15.04 -5.92 13.68
C LYS A 46 13.61 -6.48 13.74
N ASN A 47 12.67 -5.82 13.09
CA ASN A 47 11.28 -6.30 13.01
C ASN A 47 11.18 -7.60 12.19
N HIS A 48 11.98 -7.72 11.14
CA HIS A 48 12.08 -8.93 10.32
C HIS A 48 12.70 -10.10 11.09
N ARG A 49 13.64 -9.87 12.02
CA ARG A 49 14.21 -10.93 12.88
C ARG A 49 13.20 -11.43 13.90
N VAL A 50 12.34 -10.57 14.43
CA VAL A 50 11.21 -10.97 15.29
C VAL A 50 10.16 -11.75 14.48
N PHE A 51 9.86 -11.31 13.26
CA PHE A 51 8.98 -12.03 12.33
C PHE A 51 9.54 -13.40 11.94
N LEU A 52 10.81 -13.48 11.55
CA LEU A 52 11.48 -14.74 11.24
C LEU A 52 11.53 -15.68 12.45
N ALA A 53 11.73 -15.16 13.67
CA ALA A 53 11.67 -15.97 14.88
C ALA A 53 10.26 -16.52 15.14
N PHE A 54 9.21 -15.71 14.91
CA PHE A 54 7.82 -16.15 15.03
C PHE A 54 7.44 -17.18 13.97
N VAL A 55 7.74 -16.92 12.69
CA VAL A 55 7.47 -17.86 11.59
C VAL A 55 8.26 -19.15 11.77
N SER A 56 9.53 -19.08 12.19
CA SER A 56 10.34 -20.27 12.49
C SER A 56 9.76 -21.07 13.65
N ALA A 57 9.21 -20.41 14.68
CA ALA A 57 8.53 -21.09 15.78
C ALA A 57 7.22 -21.77 15.32
N VAL A 58 6.44 -21.11 14.47
CA VAL A 58 5.20 -21.69 13.89
C VAL A 58 5.51 -22.89 12.99
N ILE A 59 6.50 -22.76 12.10
CA ILE A 59 6.92 -23.86 11.22
C ILE A 59 7.52 -25.01 12.03
N ALA A 60 8.36 -24.74 13.03
CA ALA A 60 8.90 -25.78 13.91
C ALA A 60 7.79 -26.51 14.68
N THR A 61 6.76 -25.80 15.13
CA THR A 61 5.60 -26.39 15.81
C THR A 61 4.75 -27.22 14.85
N ALA A 62 4.53 -26.75 13.62
CA ALA A 62 3.81 -27.49 12.59
C ALA A 62 4.58 -28.73 12.11
N ALA A 63 5.91 -28.64 11.99
CA ALA A 63 6.78 -29.75 11.63
C ALA A 63 6.86 -30.80 12.75
N ALA A 64 6.94 -30.37 14.03
CA ALA A 64 6.83 -31.26 15.18
C ALA A 64 5.47 -31.98 15.20
N ALA A 65 4.38 -31.24 14.99
CA ALA A 65 3.03 -31.82 14.88
C ALA A 65 2.91 -32.80 13.70
N TRP A 66 3.58 -32.55 12.57
CA TRP A 66 3.57 -33.44 11.40
C TRP A 66 4.37 -34.73 11.61
N VAL A 67 5.60 -34.62 12.15
CA VAL A 67 6.46 -35.78 12.49
C VAL A 67 5.78 -36.67 13.52
N GLU A 68 5.04 -36.08 14.46
CA GLU A 68 4.38 -36.81 15.55
C GLU A 68 2.97 -37.29 15.17
N MET A 69 2.28 -36.64 14.24
CA MET A 69 1.09 -37.20 13.57
C MET A 69 1.45 -38.45 12.78
N TYR A 70 2.60 -38.43 12.10
CA TYR A 70 3.14 -39.59 11.39
C TYR A 70 3.55 -40.71 12.37
N SER A 71 4.12 -40.36 13.54
CA SER A 71 4.49 -41.34 14.56
C SER A 71 3.26 -41.90 15.31
N SER A 72 2.25 -41.10 15.62
CA SER A 72 1.02 -41.55 16.32
C SER A 72 0.17 -42.51 15.48
N GLN A 73 0.17 -42.39 14.14
CA GLN A 73 -0.38 -43.43 13.25
C GLN A 73 0.37 -44.76 13.34
N MET A 74 1.66 -44.75 13.73
CA MET A 74 2.45 -45.96 13.96
C MET A 74 2.38 -46.49 15.41
N TYR A 75 2.15 -45.64 16.41
CA TYR A 75 2.35 -46.00 17.83
C TYR A 75 1.11 -45.91 18.75
N GLY A 76 -0.08 -45.55 18.24
CA GLY A 76 -1.36 -45.82 18.93
C GLY A 76 -1.68 -44.96 20.16
N VAL A 77 -1.43 -43.65 20.09
CA VAL A 77 -1.75 -42.70 21.19
C VAL A 77 -3.20 -42.18 21.09
N ASP A 78 -3.88 -42.01 22.22
CA ASP A 78 -5.26 -41.47 22.34
C ASP A 78 -5.38 -40.00 21.82
N HIS A 79 -6.18 -39.82 20.77
CA HIS A 79 -6.44 -38.53 20.11
C HIS A 79 -7.18 -37.49 20.98
N ALA A 80 -8.01 -37.91 21.94
CA ALA A 80 -8.85 -37.01 22.73
C ALA A 80 -8.05 -36.28 23.82
N SER A 81 -7.13 -36.98 24.48
CA SER A 81 -6.20 -36.37 25.44
C SER A 81 -5.20 -35.44 24.76
N PHE A 82 -4.76 -35.80 23.55
CA PHE A 82 -3.83 -34.99 22.74
C PHE A 82 -4.47 -33.71 22.18
N ASN A 83 -5.71 -33.78 21.68
CA ASN A 83 -6.42 -32.59 21.21
C ASN A 83 -6.56 -31.52 22.30
N ARG A 84 -6.71 -31.94 23.56
CA ARG A 84 -6.73 -31.01 24.70
C ARG A 84 -5.36 -30.42 25.00
N LEU A 85 -4.28 -31.19 24.84
CA LEU A 85 -2.92 -30.73 25.16
C LEU A 85 -2.37 -29.70 24.16
N ILE A 86 -2.77 -29.77 22.87
CA ILE A 86 -2.29 -28.83 21.84
C ILE A 86 -3.30 -27.72 21.55
N TRP A 87 -4.58 -28.03 21.37
CA TRP A 87 -5.54 -27.00 20.96
C TRP A 87 -5.92 -26.05 22.10
N ILE A 88 -5.77 -26.44 23.38
CA ILE A 88 -5.96 -25.51 24.50
C ILE A 88 -4.84 -24.46 24.52
N PRO A 89 -3.53 -24.79 24.49
CA PRO A 89 -2.48 -23.79 24.35
C PRO A 89 -2.58 -22.96 23.07
N VAL A 90 -2.92 -23.56 21.92
CA VAL A 90 -3.11 -22.82 20.66
C VAL A 90 -4.27 -21.82 20.77
N ALA A 91 -5.40 -22.23 21.35
CA ALA A 91 -6.52 -21.33 21.61
C ALA A 91 -6.16 -20.23 22.63
N VAL A 92 -5.39 -20.57 23.67
CA VAL A 92 -4.90 -19.60 24.65
C VAL A 92 -3.94 -18.60 24.01
N ILE A 93 -3.02 -19.03 23.15
CA ILE A 93 -2.11 -18.14 22.41
C ILE A 93 -2.89 -17.27 21.43
N ALA A 94 -3.84 -17.86 20.69
CA ALA A 94 -4.70 -17.14 19.73
C ALA A 94 -5.56 -16.04 20.40
N VAL A 95 -5.91 -16.19 21.69
CA VAL A 95 -6.66 -15.18 22.45
C VAL A 95 -5.74 -14.24 23.24
N ALA A 96 -4.66 -14.74 23.84
CA ALA A 96 -3.77 -13.95 24.70
C ALA A 96 -2.86 -13.02 23.91
N VAL A 97 -2.39 -13.41 22.73
CA VAL A 97 -1.50 -12.57 21.90
C VAL A 97 -2.21 -11.28 21.44
N PRO A 98 -3.45 -11.32 20.91
CA PRO A 98 -4.22 -10.10 20.62
C PRO A 98 -4.41 -9.20 21.86
N LEU A 99 -4.71 -9.78 23.02
CA LEU A 99 -4.92 -9.02 24.27
C LEU A 99 -3.65 -8.34 24.80
N VAL A 100 -2.48 -8.98 24.64
CA VAL A 100 -1.18 -8.39 24.99
C VAL A 100 -0.82 -7.27 24.01
N LEU A 101 -1.07 -7.45 22.71
CA LEU A 101 -0.84 -6.42 21.70
C LEU A 101 -1.75 -5.19 21.88
N ILE A 102 -2.99 -5.37 22.35
CA ILE A 102 -3.90 -4.28 22.74
C ILE A 102 -3.33 -3.45 23.91
N LYS A 103 -2.60 -4.06 24.86
CA LYS A 103 -1.96 -3.35 25.99
C LYS A 103 -0.74 -2.52 25.60
N PHE A 104 -0.04 -2.88 24.52
CA PHE A 104 1.09 -2.11 23.96
C PHE A 104 0.66 -1.05 22.93
N GLY A 105 -0.62 -1.03 22.54
CA GLY A 105 -1.22 -0.11 21.57
C GLY A 105 -1.57 1.28 22.10
N LYS A 106 -0.86 1.83 23.08
CA LYS A 106 -0.92 3.29 23.31
C LYS A 106 0.12 3.96 22.42
N PRO A 107 -0.26 4.55 21.27
CA PRO A 107 0.70 5.29 20.47
C PRO A 107 1.28 6.41 21.34
N LYS A 108 2.62 6.51 21.38
CA LYS A 108 3.25 7.78 21.74
C LYS A 108 2.65 8.83 20.80
N PRO A 109 2.19 10.00 21.30
CA PRO A 109 1.66 11.03 20.44
C PRO A 109 2.67 11.28 19.34
N ALA A 110 2.21 11.15 18.10
CA ALA A 110 3.00 11.51 16.93
C ALA A 110 3.61 12.87 17.20
N ILE A 111 4.93 12.97 17.03
CA ILE A 111 5.65 14.24 17.06
C ILE A 111 4.82 15.18 16.20
N ALA A 112 4.17 16.15 16.84
CA ALA A 112 3.62 17.27 16.13
C ALA A 112 4.83 17.88 15.44
N VAL A 113 4.98 17.63 14.14
CA VAL A 113 5.87 18.41 13.31
C VAL A 113 5.25 19.79 13.32
N SER A 114 5.55 20.54 14.37
CA SER A 114 5.50 21.98 14.31
C SER A 114 6.39 22.32 13.14
N LEU A 115 5.79 22.87 12.08
CA LEU A 115 6.54 23.50 11.00
C LEU A 115 7.27 24.69 11.64
N GLN A 116 8.37 24.39 12.33
CA GLN A 116 9.21 25.40 12.94
C GLN A 116 9.85 26.11 11.77
N LYS A 117 9.49 27.40 11.67
CA LYS A 117 9.91 28.28 10.60
C LYS A 117 11.42 28.41 10.67
N ASP A 118 12.13 27.63 9.86
CA ASP A 118 13.59 27.74 9.72
C ASP A 118 13.93 29.15 9.20
N PRO A 119 14.66 29.97 9.97
CA PRO A 119 15.01 31.32 9.59
C PRO A 119 16.05 31.41 8.46
N ASN A 120 16.67 30.30 8.03
CA ASN A 120 17.82 30.31 7.12
C ASN A 120 17.64 29.63 5.75
N SER A 121 16.41 29.36 5.32
CA SER A 121 16.17 28.82 3.98
C SER A 121 16.29 29.89 2.88
N THR A 122 17.28 29.70 2.00
CA THR A 122 17.71 30.64 0.96
C THR A 122 16.90 30.62 -0.34
N THR A 123 15.87 29.79 -0.49
CA THR A 123 14.90 29.86 -1.59
C THR A 123 13.58 30.43 -1.07
N LYS A 124 13.49 31.77 -0.96
CA LYS A 124 12.24 32.48 -0.64
C LYS A 124 11.40 32.66 -1.89
N THR A 125 10.77 31.61 -2.39
CA THR A 125 9.59 31.78 -3.26
C THR A 125 8.54 32.50 -2.42
N LYS A 126 8.31 33.79 -2.70
CA LYS A 126 7.32 34.59 -1.98
C LYS A 126 5.96 33.94 -2.23
N ARG A 127 5.30 33.45 -1.16
CA ARG A 127 3.97 32.82 -1.25
C ARG A 127 2.95 33.88 -1.62
N ASP A 128 2.70 34.00 -2.92
CA ASP A 128 1.70 34.90 -3.48
C ASP A 128 0.72 34.07 -4.34
N PRO A 129 -0.43 33.66 -3.78
CA PRO A 129 -1.43 32.90 -4.52
C PRO A 129 -1.95 33.61 -5.78
N THR A 130 -1.75 34.92 -5.90
CA THR A 130 -2.19 35.73 -7.04
C THR A 130 -1.16 35.81 -8.16
N ARG A 131 0.09 35.40 -7.90
CA ARG A 131 1.14 35.29 -8.92
C ARG A 131 0.66 34.40 -10.05
N LYS A 132 0.75 34.87 -11.29
CA LYS A 132 0.51 34.06 -12.49
C LYS A 132 1.80 33.30 -12.82
N ILE A 133 1.69 31.98 -12.92
CA ILE A 133 2.81 31.07 -13.25
C ILE A 133 2.45 30.39 -14.57
N SER A 134 3.35 30.46 -15.56
CA SER A 134 3.08 29.86 -16.87
C SER A 134 3.32 28.35 -16.86
N TRP A 135 2.70 27.62 -17.81
CA TRP A 135 2.97 26.20 -18.00
C TRP A 135 4.45 25.89 -18.30
N LYS A 136 5.14 26.80 -19.01
CA LYS A 136 6.56 26.66 -19.32
C LYS A 136 7.41 26.76 -18.06
N GLU A 137 7.14 27.77 -17.23
CA GLU A 137 7.83 27.99 -15.95
C GLU A 137 7.63 26.81 -15.01
N LEU A 138 6.38 26.32 -14.85
CA LEU A 138 6.11 25.13 -14.03
C LEU A 138 7.04 23.95 -14.37
N LYS A 139 7.27 23.70 -15.68
CA LYS A 139 8.10 22.58 -16.17
C LYS A 139 9.58 22.71 -15.85
N GLU A 140 10.06 23.87 -15.41
CA GLU A 140 11.46 24.08 -15.04
C GLU A 140 11.76 23.60 -13.60
N HIS A 141 10.72 23.46 -12.77
CA HIS A 141 10.83 23.11 -11.34
C HIS A 141 10.62 21.61 -11.10
N THR A 142 11.61 20.80 -11.51
CA THR A 142 11.55 19.32 -11.48
C THR A 142 12.57 18.64 -10.57
N THR A 143 13.32 19.40 -9.76
CA THR A 143 14.44 18.84 -8.96
C THR A 143 14.05 18.67 -7.49
N GLU A 144 14.79 17.86 -6.71
CA GLU A 144 14.45 17.57 -5.31
C GLU A 144 14.30 18.82 -4.44
N ASP A 145 15.20 19.80 -4.59
CA ASP A 145 15.18 21.04 -3.81
C ASP A 145 14.36 22.16 -4.49
N ASP A 146 13.91 21.94 -5.72
CA ASP A 146 13.07 22.86 -6.50
C ASP A 146 12.02 22.09 -7.32
N SER A 147 10.95 21.69 -6.62
CA SER A 147 9.89 20.81 -7.12
C SER A 147 8.53 21.48 -6.95
N TRP A 148 7.89 21.80 -8.07
CA TRP A 148 6.55 22.40 -8.08
C TRP A 148 5.54 21.47 -8.74
N ILE A 149 4.31 21.50 -8.26
CA ILE A 149 3.20 20.78 -8.89
C ILE A 149 2.01 21.71 -9.10
N ALA A 150 1.23 21.46 -10.15
CA ALA A 150 -0.05 22.11 -10.35
C ALA A 150 -1.20 21.22 -9.91
N LEU A 151 -2.11 21.78 -9.09
CA LEU A 151 -3.37 21.14 -8.68
C LEU A 151 -4.52 22.13 -8.88
N HIS A 152 -5.56 21.73 -9.61
CA HIS A 152 -6.78 22.51 -9.84
C HIS A 152 -6.54 23.97 -10.28
N GLY A 153 -5.57 24.18 -11.17
CA GLY A 153 -5.22 25.51 -11.69
C GLY A 153 -4.39 26.38 -10.73
N LYS A 154 -3.91 25.83 -9.62
CA LYS A 154 -2.98 26.49 -8.70
C LYS A 154 -1.63 25.77 -8.69
N VAL A 155 -0.57 26.50 -8.39
CA VAL A 155 0.79 25.96 -8.33
C VAL A 155 1.25 25.93 -6.87
N TYR A 156 1.87 24.81 -6.50
CA TYR A 156 2.31 24.49 -5.15
C TYR A 156 3.79 24.14 -5.15
N ASP A 157 4.53 24.74 -4.22
CA ASP A 157 5.92 24.40 -3.94
C ASP A 157 5.94 23.23 -2.94
N ILE A 158 6.46 22.09 -3.38
CA ILE A 158 6.51 20.86 -2.60
C ILE A 158 7.93 20.45 -2.21
N SER A 159 8.99 21.22 -2.54
CA SER A 159 10.39 20.80 -2.35
C SER A 159 10.70 20.27 -0.95
N LYS A 160 10.18 20.97 0.08
CA LYS A 160 10.37 20.55 1.48
C LYS A 160 9.40 19.46 1.92
N PHE A 161 8.19 19.47 1.36
CA PHE A 161 7.13 18.56 1.79
C PHE A 161 7.28 17.17 1.19
N ALA A 162 7.86 17.06 -0.01
CA ALA A 162 8.10 15.79 -0.69
C ALA A 162 8.88 14.81 0.19
N LYS A 163 9.87 15.30 0.95
CA LYS A 163 10.72 14.52 1.86
C LYS A 163 9.98 13.89 3.05
N VAL A 164 8.80 14.42 3.38
CA VAL A 164 7.98 13.96 4.52
C VAL A 164 6.57 13.57 4.09
N HIS A 165 6.36 13.39 2.79
CA HIS A 165 5.05 13.08 2.23
C HIS A 165 4.60 11.68 2.68
N PRO A 166 3.39 11.52 3.25
CA PRO A 166 2.94 10.20 3.76
C PRO A 166 2.79 9.11 2.69
N GLY A 167 2.66 9.48 1.41
CA GLY A 167 2.66 8.53 0.29
C GLY A 167 4.07 8.20 -0.23
N GLY A 168 5.11 8.63 0.46
CA GLY A 168 6.50 8.45 0.03
C GLY A 168 6.88 9.34 -1.16
N GLY A 169 7.96 8.92 -1.85
CA GLY A 169 8.58 9.66 -2.95
C GLY A 169 7.74 9.81 -4.21
N VAL A 170 6.58 9.14 -4.31
CA VAL A 170 5.69 9.20 -5.48
C VAL A 170 5.29 10.63 -5.88
N ILE A 171 5.21 11.55 -4.92
CA ILE A 171 4.88 12.95 -5.17
C ILE A 171 5.94 13.64 -6.04
N SER A 172 7.21 13.25 -5.91
CA SER A 172 8.34 13.84 -6.65
C SER A 172 8.28 13.52 -8.15
N GLU A 173 7.68 12.39 -8.53
CA GLU A 173 7.47 12.00 -9.94
C GLU A 173 6.56 12.97 -10.71
N TYR A 174 5.79 13.77 -9.99
CA TYR A 174 4.87 14.77 -10.54
C TYR A 174 5.47 16.18 -10.59
N ALA A 175 6.75 16.34 -10.22
CA ALA A 175 7.43 17.63 -10.29
C ALA A 175 7.38 18.21 -11.71
N GLY A 176 7.03 19.49 -11.82
CA GLY A 176 6.80 20.22 -13.06
C GLY A 176 5.55 19.81 -13.85
N ARG A 177 4.63 19.04 -13.25
CA ARG A 177 3.42 18.53 -13.92
C ARG A 177 2.13 19.02 -13.25
N ASN A 178 1.02 18.86 -13.97
CA ASN A 178 -0.31 18.95 -13.39
C ASN A 178 -0.70 17.58 -12.85
N ALA A 179 -0.85 17.48 -11.53
CA ALA A 179 -1.14 16.24 -10.81
C ALA A 179 -2.56 16.24 -10.21
N SER A 180 -3.48 17.03 -10.79
CA SER A 180 -4.83 17.20 -10.23
C SER A 180 -5.61 15.89 -10.15
N ASP A 181 -5.43 15.00 -11.13
CA ASP A 181 -6.21 13.77 -11.19
C ASP A 181 -5.66 12.72 -10.24
N GLU A 182 -4.35 12.63 -10.13
CA GLU A 182 -3.61 11.75 -9.25
C GLU A 182 -3.77 12.19 -7.79
N PHE A 183 -3.70 13.50 -7.51
CA PHE A 183 -4.00 14.03 -6.19
C PHE A 183 -5.38 13.57 -5.72
N GLU A 184 -6.39 13.69 -6.57
CA GLU A 184 -7.76 13.32 -6.26
C GLU A 184 -8.02 11.80 -6.27
N ALA A 185 -7.18 11.01 -6.92
CA ALA A 185 -7.25 9.55 -6.88
C ALA A 185 -6.69 9.00 -5.54
N PHE A 186 -5.64 9.62 -5.01
CA PHE A 186 -4.92 9.12 -3.83
C PHE A 186 -5.24 9.87 -2.52
N HIS A 187 -5.91 11.03 -2.58
CA HIS A 187 -6.20 11.84 -1.40
C HIS A 187 -7.70 12.03 -1.17
N THR A 188 -8.10 11.94 0.11
CA THR A 188 -9.46 12.30 0.52
C THR A 188 -9.68 13.81 0.41
N PRO A 189 -10.94 14.29 0.21
CA PRO A 189 -11.24 15.72 0.10
C PRO A 189 -10.74 16.57 1.28
N ARG A 190 -10.60 15.97 2.47
CA ARG A 190 -10.09 16.63 3.67
C ARG A 190 -8.65 17.15 3.50
N VAL A 191 -7.82 16.48 2.70
CA VAL A 191 -6.41 16.85 2.49
C VAL A 191 -6.29 18.23 1.83
N ARG A 192 -7.27 18.63 1.01
CA ARG A 192 -7.29 19.96 0.36
C ARG A 192 -7.14 21.13 1.33
N ARG A 193 -7.54 20.97 2.61
CA ARG A 193 -7.37 21.99 3.66
C ARG A 193 -5.90 22.30 3.98
N ARG A 194 -4.97 21.41 3.63
CA ARG A 194 -3.52 21.60 3.83
C ARG A 194 -2.84 22.33 2.68
N LEU A 195 -3.43 22.29 1.48
CA LEU A 195 -2.86 22.88 0.26
C LEU A 195 -2.54 24.38 0.34
N PRO A 196 -3.33 25.25 1.00
CA PRO A 196 -3.04 26.69 1.03
C PRO A 196 -1.65 27.04 1.59
N ALA A 197 -1.09 26.20 2.46
CA ALA A 197 0.24 26.42 3.03
C ALA A 197 1.39 26.33 1.99
N PHE A 198 1.15 25.65 0.87
CA PHE A 198 2.13 25.38 -0.19
C PHE A 198 1.89 26.22 -1.45
N CYS A 199 0.76 26.94 -1.54
CA CYS A 199 0.37 27.66 -2.75
C CYS A 199 1.30 28.86 -3.01
N ILE A 200 1.83 28.95 -4.23
CA ILE A 200 2.75 30.00 -4.68
C ILE A 200 2.24 30.78 -5.89
N GLY A 201 1.09 30.39 -6.46
CA GLY A 201 0.45 31.11 -7.55
C GLY A 201 -0.69 30.37 -8.21
N THR A 202 -1.20 30.97 -9.28
CA THR A 202 -2.23 30.44 -10.17
C THR A 202 -1.60 30.10 -11.51
N LEU A 203 -1.87 28.90 -12.01
CA LEU A 203 -1.37 28.43 -13.29
C LEU A 203 -2.12 29.12 -14.43
N VAL A 204 -1.37 29.65 -15.40
CA VAL A 204 -1.90 30.22 -16.63
C VAL A 204 -1.40 29.42 -17.84
N ASP A 205 -2.17 29.48 -18.92
CA ASP A 205 -1.83 28.86 -20.22
C ASP A 205 -1.60 27.35 -20.14
N ALA A 206 -2.39 26.66 -19.30
CA ALA A 206 -2.38 25.21 -19.22
C ALA A 206 -2.92 24.58 -20.52
N PRO A 207 -2.40 23.41 -20.95
CA PRO A 207 -2.92 22.67 -22.09
C PRO A 207 -4.42 22.41 -21.97
N ALA A 208 -5.10 22.37 -23.12
CA ALA A 208 -6.51 22.02 -23.18
C ALA A 208 -6.75 20.62 -22.60
N GLU A 209 -7.84 20.49 -21.82
CA GLU A 209 -8.25 19.22 -21.26
C GLU A 209 -8.73 18.26 -22.36
N LEU A 210 -8.26 17.01 -22.31
CA LEU A 210 -8.69 15.97 -23.24
C LEU A 210 -10.13 15.52 -22.90
N PRO A 211 -10.97 15.18 -23.91
CA PRO A 211 -12.33 14.69 -23.66
C PRO A 211 -12.38 13.50 -22.69
N SER A 212 -11.44 12.55 -22.80
CA SER A 212 -11.35 11.38 -21.91
C SER A 212 -11.08 11.77 -20.45
N THR A 213 -10.22 12.76 -20.21
CA THR A 213 -9.95 13.29 -18.85
C THR A 213 -11.21 13.90 -18.26
N ARG A 214 -11.94 14.69 -19.05
CA ARG A 214 -13.20 15.30 -18.62
C ARG A 214 -14.25 14.24 -18.27
N ASP A 215 -14.42 13.24 -19.13
CA ASP A 215 -15.41 12.18 -18.93
C ASP A 215 -15.07 11.35 -17.68
N TYR A 216 -13.78 11.06 -17.45
CA TYR A 216 -13.31 10.40 -16.23
C TYR A 216 -13.64 11.22 -14.97
N ARG A 217 -13.37 12.53 -14.97
CA ARG A 217 -13.69 13.42 -13.84
C ARG A 217 -15.19 13.45 -13.55
N GLN A 218 -16.02 13.50 -14.58
CA GLN A 218 -17.48 13.44 -14.44
C GLN A 218 -17.95 12.10 -13.85
N LEU A 219 -17.39 10.98 -14.30
CA LEU A 219 -17.67 9.67 -13.74
C LEU A 219 -17.29 9.63 -12.25
N ARG A 220 -16.08 10.09 -11.90
CA ARG A 220 -15.62 10.12 -10.51
C ARG A 220 -16.53 10.96 -9.62
N THR A 221 -16.96 12.13 -10.08
CA THR A 221 -17.94 12.96 -9.34
C THR A 221 -19.23 12.20 -9.07
N LYS A 222 -19.79 11.52 -10.07
CA LYS A 222 -21.00 10.69 -9.90
C LYS A 222 -20.80 9.55 -8.91
N LEU A 223 -19.61 8.94 -8.86
CA LEU A 223 -19.29 7.88 -7.91
C LEU A 223 -19.20 8.41 -6.47
N TRP A 224 -18.62 9.60 -6.26
CA TRP A 224 -18.63 10.28 -4.96
C TRP A 224 -20.04 10.65 -4.52
N GLU A 225 -20.86 11.21 -5.41
CA GLU A 225 -22.26 11.55 -5.11
C GLU A 225 -23.09 10.33 -4.71
N LYS A 226 -22.78 9.16 -5.27
CA LYS A 226 -23.42 7.88 -4.90
C LYS A 226 -22.83 7.22 -3.65
N GLY A 227 -21.77 7.77 -3.07
CA GLY A 227 -21.08 7.20 -1.90
C GLY A 227 -20.28 5.93 -2.21
N TRP A 228 -19.92 5.66 -3.47
CA TRP A 228 -19.22 4.43 -3.87
C TRP A 228 -17.75 4.36 -3.41
N PHE A 229 -17.21 5.46 -2.88
CA PHE A 229 -15.88 5.51 -2.27
C PHE A 229 -15.91 5.34 -0.75
N GLU A 230 -17.10 5.22 -0.15
CA GLU A 230 -17.26 4.95 1.28
C GLU A 230 -17.27 3.44 1.51
N ALA A 231 -16.46 2.98 2.48
CA ALA A 231 -16.34 1.56 2.78
C ALA A 231 -17.61 1.01 3.46
N ASP A 232 -18.19 -0.04 2.90
CA ASP A 232 -19.25 -0.80 3.58
C ASP A 232 -18.64 -1.89 4.44
N LEU A 233 -18.56 -1.66 5.75
CA LEU A 233 -17.97 -2.62 6.69
C LEU A 233 -18.71 -3.96 6.70
N SER A 234 -20.01 -3.99 6.40
CA SER A 234 -20.78 -5.24 6.40
C SER A 234 -20.33 -6.18 5.29
N TYR A 235 -19.93 -5.65 4.14
CA TYR A 235 -19.35 -6.41 3.04
C TYR A 235 -18.04 -7.10 3.46
N PHE A 236 -17.16 -6.39 4.16
CA PHE A 236 -15.89 -6.96 4.63
C PHE A 236 -16.09 -8.01 5.73
N VAL A 237 -17.01 -7.78 6.68
CA VAL A 237 -17.37 -8.80 7.68
C VAL A 237 -17.91 -10.07 7.01
N TRP A 238 -18.75 -9.93 5.98
CA TRP A 238 -19.24 -11.06 5.22
C TRP A 238 -18.12 -11.80 4.47
N LYS A 239 -17.18 -11.07 3.87
CA LYS A 239 -15.99 -11.64 3.23
C LYS A 239 -15.14 -12.44 4.21
N ASP A 240 -14.95 -11.95 5.43
CA ASP A 240 -14.21 -12.66 6.48
C ASP A 240 -14.92 -13.93 6.92
N ILE A 241 -16.25 -13.88 7.12
CA ILE A 241 -17.06 -15.06 7.45
C ILE A 241 -16.97 -16.10 6.32
N LEU A 242 -17.08 -15.67 5.06
CA LEU A 242 -16.97 -16.54 3.90
C LEU A 242 -15.58 -17.19 3.83
N ALA A 243 -14.51 -16.40 3.96
CA ALA A 243 -13.13 -16.90 3.92
C ALA A 243 -12.86 -17.89 5.04
N LEU A 244 -13.29 -17.58 6.27
CA LEU A 244 -13.16 -18.48 7.42
C LEU A 244 -13.95 -19.78 7.22
N SER A 245 -15.17 -19.69 6.68
CA SER A 245 -15.99 -20.88 6.42
C SER A 245 -15.33 -21.82 5.41
N ILE A 246 -14.78 -21.27 4.31
CA ILE A 246 -14.04 -22.04 3.30
C ILE A 246 -12.77 -22.64 3.93
N LEU A 247 -12.05 -21.87 4.75
CA LEU A 247 -10.85 -22.35 5.44
C LEU A 247 -11.17 -23.54 6.36
N MET A 248 -12.26 -23.44 7.13
CA MET A 248 -12.70 -24.52 8.02
C MET A 248 -13.08 -25.79 7.23
N VAL A 249 -13.74 -25.66 6.08
CA VAL A 249 -14.01 -26.80 5.17
C VAL A 249 -12.71 -27.42 4.68
N GLY A 250 -11.73 -26.61 4.29
CA GLY A 250 -10.42 -27.08 3.84
C GLY A 250 -9.68 -27.86 4.92
N VAL A 251 -9.51 -27.24 6.09
CA VAL A 251 -8.82 -27.86 7.25
C VAL A 251 -9.53 -29.13 7.70
N TYR A 252 -10.87 -29.11 7.78
CA TYR A 252 -11.65 -30.29 8.16
C TYR A 252 -11.48 -31.42 7.14
N SER A 253 -11.54 -31.13 5.84
CA SER A 253 -11.35 -32.11 4.78
C SER A 253 -9.96 -32.74 4.83
N MET A 254 -8.93 -31.95 5.12
CA MET A 254 -7.55 -32.43 5.29
C MET A 254 -7.39 -33.33 6.53
N ALA A 255 -7.99 -32.93 7.65
CA ALA A 255 -7.83 -33.61 8.93
C ALA A 255 -8.66 -34.90 9.04
N SER A 256 -9.86 -34.92 8.44
CA SER A 256 -10.86 -35.98 8.67
C SER A 256 -11.29 -36.74 7.42
N GLY A 257 -10.96 -36.28 6.21
CA GLY A 257 -11.37 -36.95 4.98
C GLY A 257 -10.86 -38.38 4.92
N GLU A 258 -11.67 -39.36 4.52
CA GLU A 258 -11.21 -40.76 4.44
C GLU A 258 -10.38 -41.01 3.17
N SER A 259 -10.77 -40.35 2.06
CA SER A 259 -10.11 -40.48 0.77
C SER A 259 -8.96 -39.48 0.62
N ALA A 260 -7.86 -39.93 0.01
CA ALA A 260 -6.75 -39.06 -0.37
C ALA A 260 -7.18 -37.88 -1.27
N TRP A 261 -8.19 -38.08 -2.13
CA TRP A 261 -8.76 -37.00 -2.95
C TRP A 261 -9.44 -35.92 -2.12
N VAL A 262 -10.16 -36.30 -1.07
CA VAL A 262 -10.83 -35.35 -0.17
C VAL A 262 -9.78 -34.57 0.63
N ARG A 263 -8.76 -35.25 1.16
CA ARG A 263 -7.70 -34.59 1.92
C ARG A 263 -6.88 -33.63 1.05
N MET A 264 -6.40 -34.10 -0.08
CA MET A 264 -5.43 -33.34 -0.88
C MET A 264 -6.10 -32.35 -1.82
N VAL A 265 -7.10 -32.78 -2.59
CA VAL A 265 -7.70 -31.94 -3.63
C VAL A 265 -8.74 -31.01 -3.03
N LEU A 266 -9.79 -31.53 -2.39
CA LEU A 266 -10.82 -30.66 -1.79
C LEU A 266 -10.22 -29.79 -0.70
N GLY A 267 -9.44 -30.38 0.21
CA GLY A 267 -8.73 -29.66 1.27
C GLY A 267 -7.82 -28.56 0.74
N GLY A 268 -6.90 -28.91 -0.16
CA GLY A 268 -5.95 -27.95 -0.73
C GLY A 268 -6.61 -26.83 -1.53
N VAL A 269 -7.60 -27.15 -2.37
CA VAL A 269 -8.35 -26.16 -3.15
C VAL A 269 -9.11 -25.20 -2.22
N ALA A 270 -9.78 -25.72 -1.19
CA ALA A 270 -10.50 -24.88 -0.24
C ALA A 270 -9.56 -23.95 0.53
N VAL A 271 -8.42 -24.45 1.03
CA VAL A 271 -7.41 -23.60 1.69
C VAL A 271 -6.90 -22.52 0.73
N GLY A 272 -6.57 -22.88 -0.51
CA GLY A 272 -6.12 -21.92 -1.52
C GLY A 272 -7.15 -20.82 -1.80
N LEU A 273 -8.43 -21.19 -1.95
CA LEU A 273 -9.53 -20.25 -2.14
C LEU A 273 -9.73 -19.34 -0.92
N ALA A 274 -9.59 -19.87 0.29
CA ALA A 274 -9.69 -19.07 1.51
C ALA A 274 -8.57 -18.03 1.61
N ILE A 275 -7.31 -18.44 1.36
CA ILE A 275 -6.16 -17.54 1.33
C ILE A 275 -6.34 -16.47 0.23
N GLN A 276 -6.86 -16.84 -0.93
CA GLN A 276 -7.18 -15.88 -1.99
C GLN A 276 -8.21 -14.84 -1.53
N GLN A 277 -9.30 -15.25 -0.85
CA GLN A 277 -10.29 -14.29 -0.34
C GLN A 277 -9.66 -13.34 0.69
N ILE A 278 -8.83 -13.86 1.59
CA ILE A 278 -8.08 -13.06 2.56
C ILE A 278 -7.16 -12.05 1.84
N ALA A 279 -6.50 -12.47 0.75
CA ALA A 279 -5.63 -11.59 -0.02
C ALA A 279 -6.38 -10.40 -0.64
N PHE A 280 -7.63 -10.58 -1.07
CA PHE A 280 -8.45 -9.47 -1.56
C PHE A 280 -8.83 -8.48 -0.43
N VAL A 281 -9.19 -8.98 0.76
CA VAL A 281 -9.43 -8.12 1.92
C VAL A 281 -8.14 -7.40 2.33
N ALA A 282 -7.01 -8.10 2.29
CA ALA A 282 -5.69 -7.52 2.57
C ALA A 282 -5.32 -6.41 1.58
N HIS A 283 -5.60 -6.60 0.28
CA HIS A 283 -5.38 -5.60 -0.76
C HIS A 283 -6.14 -4.29 -0.45
N ASP A 284 -7.44 -4.40 -0.18
CA ASP A 284 -8.29 -3.23 0.09
C ASP A 284 -7.91 -2.57 1.42
N ALA A 285 -7.56 -3.37 2.42
CA ALA A 285 -7.04 -2.88 3.68
C ALA A 285 -5.71 -2.14 3.50
N GLY A 286 -4.79 -2.67 2.67
CA GLY A 286 -3.48 -2.08 2.39
C GLY A 286 -3.58 -0.68 1.76
N HIS A 287 -4.53 -0.49 0.84
CA HIS A 287 -4.88 0.82 0.28
C HIS A 287 -5.58 1.77 1.25
N ARG A 288 -5.80 1.36 2.51
CA ARG A 288 -6.63 2.07 3.50
C ARG A 288 -8.06 2.32 3.02
N GLY A 289 -8.55 1.43 2.14
CA GLY A 289 -9.90 1.47 1.59
C GLY A 289 -10.96 1.01 2.58
N ILE A 290 -10.59 0.23 3.61
CA ILE A 290 -11.53 -0.25 4.65
C ILE A 290 -11.61 0.73 5.84
N PHE A 291 -10.45 1.19 6.32
CA PHE A 291 -10.35 2.09 7.47
C PHE A 291 -9.47 3.27 7.14
N HIS A 292 -9.99 4.48 7.40
CA HIS A 292 -9.22 5.70 7.22
C HIS A 292 -8.15 5.86 8.32
N PRO A 293 -6.96 6.39 7.97
CA PRO A 293 -5.91 6.63 8.95
C PRO A 293 -6.32 7.73 9.93
N GLN A 294 -5.99 7.54 11.21
CA GLN A 294 -6.21 8.55 12.23
C GLN A 294 -5.30 9.78 12.04
N PRO A 295 -5.72 10.98 12.48
CA PRO A 295 -4.85 12.15 12.47
C PRO A 295 -3.54 11.90 13.22
N GLY A 296 -2.40 12.10 12.56
CA GLY A 296 -1.07 11.82 13.13
C GLY A 296 -0.47 10.47 12.73
N GLY A 297 -1.19 9.68 11.94
CA GLY A 297 -0.75 8.34 11.54
C GLY A 297 -1.17 7.28 12.56
N GLY A 298 -1.15 6.02 12.13
CA GLY A 298 -1.57 4.90 12.95
C GLY A 298 -1.31 3.57 12.23
N ILE A 299 -1.28 2.49 13.01
CA ILE A 299 -1.12 1.14 12.50
C ILE A 299 -2.38 0.76 11.70
N ASN A 300 -2.19 0.26 10.48
CA ASN A 300 -3.25 -0.32 9.68
C ASN A 300 -3.55 -1.74 10.17
N TRP A 301 -4.33 -1.86 11.24
CA TRP A 301 -4.60 -3.17 11.86
C TRP A 301 -5.25 -4.17 10.92
N ALA A 302 -6.17 -3.73 10.06
CA ALA A 302 -6.82 -4.60 9.09
C ALA A 302 -5.83 -5.13 8.05
N GLY A 303 -4.96 -4.26 7.54
CA GLY A 303 -3.90 -4.65 6.60
C GLY A 303 -2.87 -5.56 7.25
N TRP A 304 -2.50 -5.28 8.50
CA TRP A 304 -1.55 -6.12 9.25
C TRP A 304 -2.11 -7.52 9.53
N PHE A 305 -3.37 -7.61 9.96
CA PHE A 305 -4.01 -8.89 10.22
C PHE A 305 -4.20 -9.71 8.94
N HIS A 306 -4.84 -9.15 7.91
CA HIS A 306 -5.13 -9.92 6.69
C HIS A 306 -3.88 -10.13 5.82
N GLY A 307 -3.05 -9.10 5.64
CA GLY A 307 -1.85 -9.18 4.80
C GLY A 307 -0.71 -9.90 5.49
N THR A 308 -0.26 -9.41 6.64
CA THR A 308 0.94 -9.93 7.31
C THR A 308 0.67 -11.26 8.02
N LEU A 309 -0.38 -11.34 8.84
CA LEU A 309 -0.63 -12.56 9.62
C LEU A 309 -1.30 -13.66 8.79
N CYS A 310 -2.36 -13.35 8.06
CA CYS A 310 -3.14 -14.38 7.37
C CYS A 310 -2.63 -14.73 5.96
N PHE A 311 -2.21 -13.73 5.17
CA PHE A 311 -1.71 -13.95 3.81
C PHE A 311 -0.19 -14.19 3.76
N GLY A 312 0.56 -13.69 4.74
CA GLY A 312 2.02 -13.90 4.86
C GLY A 312 2.87 -12.90 4.08
N VAL A 313 2.32 -11.73 3.72
CA VAL A 313 3.04 -10.65 3.01
C VAL A 313 3.17 -9.43 3.92
N SER A 314 4.35 -8.81 3.98
CA SER A 314 4.50 -7.52 4.68
C SER A 314 3.61 -6.48 4.03
N ILE A 315 2.60 -6.03 4.77
CA ILE A 315 1.65 -5.04 4.26
C ILE A 315 2.33 -3.69 4.01
N GLU A 316 3.41 -3.36 4.73
CA GLU A 316 4.17 -2.12 4.54
C GLU A 316 4.92 -2.11 3.21
N MET A 317 5.73 -3.15 2.93
CA MET A 317 6.43 -3.31 1.65
C MET A 317 5.42 -3.35 0.49
N TRP A 318 4.37 -4.18 0.65
CA TRP A 318 3.33 -4.28 -0.36
C TRP A 318 2.66 -2.93 -0.63
N SER A 319 2.33 -2.18 0.42
CA SER A 319 1.66 -0.87 0.23
C SER A 319 2.56 0.14 -0.45
N ASP A 320 3.88 0.15 -0.17
CA ASP A 320 4.82 1.07 -0.84
C ASP A 320 4.98 0.73 -2.34
N GLU A 321 5.32 -0.52 -2.65
CA GLU A 321 5.54 -0.97 -4.03
C GLU A 321 4.25 -0.94 -4.86
N HIS A 322 3.13 -1.38 -4.28
CA HIS A 322 1.87 -1.46 -5.00
C HIS A 322 1.22 -0.09 -5.20
N SER A 323 1.33 0.84 -4.24
CA SER A 323 0.87 2.22 -4.46
C SER A 323 1.67 2.90 -5.57
N ARG A 324 2.98 2.65 -5.64
CA ARG A 324 3.84 3.09 -6.74
C ARG A 324 3.42 2.50 -8.08
N HIS A 325 3.16 1.20 -8.13
CA HIS A 325 2.62 0.54 -9.32
C HIS A 325 1.32 1.19 -9.82
N HIS A 326 0.38 1.52 -8.95
CA HIS A 326 -0.86 2.21 -9.35
C HIS A 326 -0.63 3.66 -9.82
N ALA A 327 0.42 4.32 -9.32
CA ALA A 327 0.75 5.68 -9.71
C ALA A 327 1.39 5.77 -11.11
N TYR A 328 2.10 4.74 -11.56
CA TYR A 328 2.77 4.72 -12.87
C TYR A 328 2.80 3.32 -13.51
N THR A 329 1.63 2.70 -13.56
CA THR A 329 1.42 1.33 -14.06
C THR A 329 1.99 1.15 -15.46
N MET A 330 2.73 0.06 -15.66
CA MET A 330 3.27 -0.34 -16.97
C MET A 330 4.25 0.66 -17.59
N ARG A 331 4.89 1.51 -16.79
CA ARG A 331 6.02 2.33 -17.26
C ARG A 331 7.32 1.55 -17.11
N PRO A 332 8.00 1.18 -18.21
CA PRO A 332 9.24 0.43 -18.15
C PRO A 332 10.28 1.16 -17.29
N ARG A 333 10.94 0.45 -16.37
CA ARG A 333 11.97 0.95 -15.43
C ARG A 333 11.50 1.90 -14.32
N GLU A 334 10.26 2.39 -14.38
CA GLU A 334 9.66 3.19 -13.30
C GLU A 334 8.84 2.30 -12.38
N ASP A 335 7.99 1.42 -12.95
CA ASP A 335 7.10 0.51 -12.22
C ASP A 335 7.91 -0.54 -11.42
N PRO A 336 7.85 -0.53 -10.06
CA PRO A 336 8.61 -1.49 -9.25
C PRO A 336 8.24 -2.93 -9.57
N GLN A 337 7.01 -3.20 -10.04
CA GLN A 337 6.57 -4.55 -10.35
C GLN A 337 7.20 -5.12 -11.62
N PHE A 338 7.77 -4.28 -12.49
CA PHE A 338 8.57 -4.74 -13.64
C PHE A 338 9.95 -5.26 -13.25
N ASN A 339 10.46 -4.89 -12.07
CA ASN A 339 11.81 -5.30 -11.65
C ASN A 339 11.89 -6.75 -11.16
N TYR A 340 10.76 -7.45 -11.07
CA TYR A 340 10.70 -8.88 -10.72
C TYR A 340 10.55 -9.81 -11.94
N LEU A 341 10.43 -9.24 -13.14
CA LEU A 341 10.34 -9.96 -14.43
C LEU A 341 11.68 -9.88 -15.17
#